data_AF-A0A1B0GP94-F1
#
_entry.id   AF-A0A1B0GP94-F1
#
_cell.length_a   1.000
_cell.length_b   1.000
_cell.length_c   1.000
_cell.angle_alpha   90.00
_cell.angle_beta   90.00
_cell.angle_gamma   90.00
#
_symmetry.space_group_name_H-M   'P 1'
#
loop_
_entity.id
_entity.type
_entity.pdbx_description
1 polymer ?
#
loop_
_entity_poly.entity_id
_entity_poly.type
_entity_poly.pdbx_seq_one_letter_code
_entity_poly.pdbx_strand_id
1 'polypeptide(L)' 'MTLHQRLHSGIKPFSCPICPKAFTKKHHLKTHLNYHTGYKPYHCPHKNCGQSFTQSSNMRTHAKKCQFQPRPEAPLMP' A
#
# COMPACT_ATOMS: atom_id res chain seq x y z
N MET A 1 -17.90 26.49 -14.75
CA MET A 1 -18.41 25.13 -14.48
C MET A 1 -17.60 24.11 -15.28
N THR A 2 -16.37 23.79 -14.88
CA THR A 2 -15.49 22.91 -15.69
C THR A 2 -14.72 21.88 -14.87
N LEU A 3 -14.59 22.08 -13.55
CA LEU A 3 -13.98 21.12 -12.63
C LEU A 3 -14.98 20.10 -12.07
N HIS A 4 -16.24 20.49 -11.87
CA HIS A 4 -17.27 19.60 -11.31
C HIS A 4 -17.68 18.48 -12.28
N GLN A 5 -17.72 18.74 -13.59
CA GLN A 5 -18.10 17.78 -14.64
C GLN A 5 -17.05 16.68 -14.88
N ARG A 6 -15.76 16.92 -14.60
CA ARG A 6 -14.71 15.88 -14.76
C ARG A 6 -14.87 14.72 -13.78
N LEU A 7 -15.49 14.96 -12.63
CA LEU A 7 -15.78 13.92 -11.65
C LEU A 7 -16.93 13.00 -12.10
N HIS A 8 -17.84 13.48 -12.96
CA HIS A 8 -18.97 12.70 -13.49
C HIS A 8 -18.58 11.76 -14.66
N SER A 9 -17.52 12.04 -15.41
CA SER A 9 -17.17 11.27 -16.61
C SER A 9 -16.41 9.96 -16.34
N GLY A 10 -16.12 9.60 -15.09
CA GLY A 10 -15.38 8.36 -14.79
C GLY A 10 -14.00 8.29 -15.44
N ILE A 11 -13.42 9.43 -15.82
CA ILE A 11 -12.13 9.48 -16.52
C ILE A 11 -11.06 9.05 -15.52
N LYS A 12 -10.52 7.87 -15.77
CA LYS A 12 -9.43 7.27 -15.01
C LYS A 12 -8.19 7.34 -15.88
N PRO A 13 -7.40 8.44 -15.82
CA PRO A 13 -6.28 8.67 -16.73
C PRO A 13 -5.16 7.64 -16.59
N PHE A 14 -5.16 6.85 -15.51
CA PHE A 14 -4.14 5.84 -15.26
C PHE A 14 -4.72 4.44 -15.48
N SER A 15 -4.64 3.93 -16.70
CA SER A 15 -5.04 2.56 -17.06
C SER A 15 -3.96 1.54 -16.70
N CYS A 16 -4.38 0.33 -16.35
CA CYS A 16 -3.49 -0.80 -16.21
C CYS A 16 -3.16 -1.39 -17.60
N PRO A 17 -1.89 -1.66 -17.90
CA PRO A 17 -1.50 -2.29 -19.17
C PRO A 17 -1.78 -3.81 -19.21
N ILE A 18 -2.09 -4.44 -18.07
CA ILE A 18 -2.26 -5.90 -17.96
C ILE A 18 -3.74 -6.29 -17.89
N CYS A 19 -4.61 -5.39 -17.42
CA CYS A 19 -6.04 -5.66 -17.26
C CYS A 19 -6.87 -4.39 -17.53
N PRO A 20 -8.20 -4.50 -17.77
CA PRO A 20 -9.04 -3.36 -18.12
C PRO A 20 -9.31 -2.39 -16.95
N LYS A 21 -8.64 -2.55 -15.79
CA LYS A 21 -8.80 -1.63 -14.67
C LYS A 21 -8.07 -0.33 -14.95
N ALA A 22 -8.73 0.78 -14.61
CA ALA A 22 -8.12 2.09 -14.60
C ALA A 22 -8.29 2.74 -13.22
N PHE A 23 -7.48 3.75 -12.94
CA PHE A 23 -7.39 4.45 -11.67
C PHE A 23 -7.35 5.97 -11.88
N THR A 24 -7.87 6.71 -10.91
CA THR A 24 -7.85 8.18 -10.92
C THR A 24 -6.50 8.74 -10.46
N LYS A 25 -5.69 7.95 -9.74
CA LYS A 25 -4.40 8.38 -9.18
C LYS A 25 -3.28 7.42 -9.59
N LYS A 26 -2.12 7.97 -9.96
CA LYS A 26 -0.93 7.20 -10.36
C LYS A 26 -0.44 6.22 -9.30
N HIS A 27 -0.47 6.61 -8.02
CA HIS A 27 -0.02 5.72 -6.95
C HIS A 27 -0.94 4.50 -6.77
N HIS A 28 -2.26 4.63 -7.00
CA HIS A 28 -3.16 3.49 -7.01
C HIS A 28 -2.84 2.52 -8.16
N LEU A 29 -2.55 3.05 -9.35
CA LEU A 29 -2.10 2.22 -10.47
C LEU A 29 -0.79 1.50 -10.13
N LYS A 30 0.20 2.19 -9.56
CA LYS A 30 1.49 1.59 -9.16
C LYS A 30 1.31 0.46 -8.15
N THR A 31 0.52 0.70 -7.10
CA THR A 31 0.17 -0.34 -6.12
C THR A 31 -0.60 -1.50 -6.76
N HIS A 32 -1.46 -1.22 -7.74
CA HIS A 32 -2.16 -2.27 -8.47
C HIS A 32 -1.22 -3.10 -9.34
N LEU A 33 -0.23 -2.49 -10.00
CA LEU A 33 0.78 -3.22 -10.78
C LEU A 33 1.59 -4.21 -9.93
N ASN A 34 1.86 -3.85 -8.67
CA ASN A 34 2.51 -4.74 -7.71
C ASN A 34 1.74 -6.06 -7.49
N TYR A 35 0.41 -6.07 -7.67
CA TYR A 35 -0.37 -7.30 -7.61
C TYR A 35 -0.09 -8.23 -8.80
N HIS A 36 0.07 -7.67 -10.01
CA HIS A 36 0.39 -8.46 -11.20
C HIS A 36 1.81 -9.03 -11.16
N THR A 37 2.77 -8.25 -10.67
CA THR A 37 4.17 -8.70 -10.58
C THR A 37 4.47 -9.53 -9.32
N GLY A 38 3.52 -9.60 -8.38
CA GLY A 38 3.75 -10.18 -7.05
C GLY A 38 4.72 -9.37 -6.19
N TYR A 39 5.14 -8.18 -6.65
CA TYR A 39 6.10 -7.34 -5.95
C TYR A 39 5.50 -6.78 -4.65
N LYS A 40 6.18 -6.97 -3.52
CA LYS A 40 5.68 -6.55 -2.20
C LYS A 40 6.73 -5.72 -1.49
N PRO A 41 6.84 -4.41 -1.79
CA PRO A 41 7.92 -3.57 -1.28
C PRO A 41 7.84 -3.29 0.23
N TYR A 42 6.69 -3.54 0.86
CA TYR A 42 6.49 -3.22 2.27
C TYR A 42 6.58 -4.47 3.12
N HIS A 43 7.70 -4.66 3.81
CA HIS A 43 7.91 -5.78 4.71
C HIS A 43 7.54 -5.41 6.14
N CYS A 44 7.00 -6.37 6.89
CA CYS A 44 6.83 -6.22 8.33
C CYS A 44 8.21 -5.96 8.96
N PRO A 45 8.36 -4.96 9.84
CA PRO A 45 9.64 -4.67 10.49
C PRO A 45 10.10 -5.79 11.44
N HIS A 46 9.20 -6.70 11.83
CA HIS A 46 9.53 -7.82 12.70
C HIS A 46 10.21 -8.93 11.92
N LYS A 47 11.48 -9.21 12.29
CA LYS A 47 12.35 -10.16 11.61
C LYS A 47 11.74 -11.58 11.48
N ASN A 48 11.01 -12.02 12.49
CA ASN A 48 10.40 -13.36 12.53
C ASN A 48 9.03 -13.46 11.84
N CYS A 49 8.46 -12.35 11.35
CA CYS A 49 7.16 -12.38 10.71
C CYS A 49 7.22 -12.76 9.23
N GLY A 50 8.21 -12.23 8.49
CA GLY A 50 8.35 -12.47 7.04
C GLY A 50 7.21 -11.95 6.16
N GLN A 51 6.16 -11.34 6.73
CA GLN A 51 5.00 -10.86 5.98
C GLN A 51 5.35 -9.64 5.14
N SER A 52 4.85 -9.65 3.90
CA SER A 52 5.14 -8.63 2.88
C SER A 52 3.83 -8.15 2.23
N PHE A 53 3.74 -6.85 1.97
CA PHE A 53 2.53 -6.17 1.53
C PHE A 53 2.80 -5.28 0.30
N THR A 54 1.75 -5.08 -0.50
CA THR A 54 1.78 -4.18 -1.66
C THR A 54 1.52 -2.72 -1.27
N GLN A 55 1.00 -2.47 -0.06
CA GLN A 55 0.67 -1.15 0.48
C GLN A 55 1.24 -0.93 1.89
N SER A 56 1.72 0.29 2.14
CA SER A 56 2.25 0.72 3.43
C SER A 56 1.20 0.74 4.54
N SER A 57 -0.03 1.17 4.24
CA SER A 57 -1.15 1.20 5.18
C SER A 57 -1.51 -0.19 5.70
N ASN A 58 -1.51 -1.20 4.81
CA ASN A 58 -1.75 -2.60 5.16
C ASN A 58 -0.61 -3.14 6.03
N MET A 59 0.65 -2.92 5.64
CA MET A 59 1.81 -3.31 6.45
C MET A 59 1.75 -2.68 7.84
N ARG A 60 1.45 -1.38 7.95
CA ARG A 60 1.38 -0.67 9.24
C ARG A 60 0.29 -1.22 10.14
N THR A 61 -0.89 -1.50 9.58
CA THR A 61 -2.00 -2.10 10.34
C THR A 61 -1.64 -3.50 10.83
N HIS A 62 -0.98 -4.29 9.98
CA HIS A 62 -0.43 -5.59 10.37
C HIS A 62 0.64 -5.46 11.45
N ALA A 63 1.63 -4.57 11.29
CA ALA A 63 2.75 -4.41 12.22
C ALA A 63 2.26 -4.16 13.65
N LYS A 64 1.25 -3.31 13.84
CA LYS A 64 0.64 -3.06 15.16
C LYS A 64 0.06 -4.31 15.83
N LYS A 65 -0.42 -5.27 15.05
CA LYS A 65 -1.06 -6.51 15.52
C LYS A 65 -0.16 -7.73 15.36
N CYS A 66 1.04 -7.53 14.83
CA CYS A 66 1.96 -8.61 14.55
C CYS A 66 2.41 -9.20 15.90
N GLN A 67 2.31 -10.51 16.03
CA GLN A 67 2.62 -11.21 17.28
C GLN A 67 4.13 -11.14 17.62
N PHE A 68 4.96 -10.81 16.64
CA PHE A 68 6.41 -10.66 16.78
C PHE A 68 6.84 -9.24 17.17
N GLN A 69 6.07 -8.57 18.03
CA GLN A 69 6.37 -7.19 18.45
C GLN A 69 7.80 -7.06 18.97
N PRO A 70 8.49 -5.94 18.72
CA PRO A 70 9.69 -5.63 19.48
C PRO A 70 9.23 -5.41 20.91
N ARG A 71 9.86 -6.09 21.86
CA ARG A 71 9.70 -5.80 23.29
C ARG A 71 9.88 -4.27 23.45
N PRO A 72 8.99 -3.55 24.17
CA PRO A 72 9.22 -2.14 24.42
C PRO A 72 10.60 -2.02 25.08
N GLU A 73 11.54 -1.37 24.39
CA GLU A 73 12.81 -0.97 24.97
C GLU A 73 12.43 0.01 26.08
N ALA A 74 12.52 -0.47 27.32
CA ALA A 74 12.37 0.38 28.49
C ALA A 74 13.37 1.53 28.34
N PRO A 75 12.97 2.79 28.59
CA PRO A 75 13.89 3.91 28.52
C PRO A 75 15.09 3.59 29.41
N LEU A 76 16.28 3.52 28.81
CA LEU A 76 17.53 3.58 29.56
C LEU A 76 17.56 4.98 30.18
N MET A 77 17.19 5.05 31.46
CA MET A 77 17.37 6.26 32.25
C MET A 77 18.87 6.45 32.52
N PRO A 78 19.38 7.68 32.41
CA PRO A 78 20.80 7.99 32.58
C PRO A 78 21.30 7.80 34.01
#